data_AF-A0A413H6P7-F1
#
_entry.id   AF-A0A413H6P7-F1
#
_cell.length_a   1.000
_cell.length_b   1.000
_cell.length_c   1.000
_cell.angle_alpha   90.00
_cell.angle_beta   90.00
_cell.angle_gamma   90.00
#
_symmetry.space_group_name_H-M   'P 1'
#
loop_
_entity.id
_entity.type
_entity.pdbx_description
1 polymer ?
#
loop_
_entity_poly.entity_id
_entity_poly.type
_entity_poly.pdbx_seq_one_letter_code
_entity_poly.pdbx_strand_id
1 'polypeptide(L)'
;MIRIVDGNERRGIDACRDAIGWLDTVKGTQIFNLYREAIGDSELSFYPKPSLYSTYYIDAFDRSRFVDLDSYFATMQQDKMAELRRIAFMLGAKRCKLEVTEYEETRRGRQVKGNAKAGKKGSVRIDGSLSDSTRSEKKILFTQEFEGDMVPQRPELHWYAHDSDVLLLIETRCGGEDKNKAKSYRVELKSETTMTMSVSLAMAIDEACSKLNIRANSSLTSQAKRELRQSFVFEVEF
;
A
#
# COMPACT_ATOMS: atom_id res chain seq x y z
N MET A 1 -0.30 4.86 16.04
CA MET A 1 -1.15 5.69 15.14
C MET A 1 -1.45 7.00 15.84
N ILE A 2 -1.76 8.06 15.09
CA ILE A 2 -2.13 9.35 15.67
C ILE A 2 -3.53 9.73 15.18
N ARG A 3 -4.43 10.08 16.09
CA ARG A 3 -5.72 10.66 15.77
C ARG A 3 -5.72 12.12 16.21
N ILE A 4 -6.14 13.03 15.35
CA ILE A 4 -6.27 14.44 15.71
C ILE A 4 -7.61 14.65 16.40
N VAL A 5 -7.61 15.26 17.58
CA VAL A 5 -8.80 15.48 18.41
C VAL A 5 -8.93 16.94 18.82
N ASP A 6 -10.13 17.33 19.27
CA ASP A 6 -10.37 18.68 19.75
C ASP A 6 -9.65 18.90 21.09
N GLY A 7 -8.97 20.04 21.25
CA GLY A 7 -8.28 20.38 22.48
C GLY A 7 -9.16 20.35 23.73
N ASN A 8 -10.47 20.53 23.59
CA ASN A 8 -11.42 20.51 24.69
C ASN A 8 -11.81 19.09 25.14
N GLU A 9 -11.52 18.06 24.33
CA GLU A 9 -11.76 16.69 24.74
C GLU A 9 -10.90 16.34 25.95
N ARG A 10 -11.54 15.94 27.05
CA ARG A 10 -10.87 15.56 28.30
C ARG A 10 -10.06 16.67 29.00
N ARG A 11 -10.13 17.94 28.55
CA ARG A 11 -9.51 19.09 29.24
C ARG A 11 -10.03 19.33 30.66
N GLY A 12 -11.26 18.88 30.95
CA GLY A 12 -11.86 18.93 32.29
C GLY A 12 -11.37 17.84 33.24
N ILE A 13 -10.45 16.96 32.80
CA ILE A 13 -9.85 15.92 33.62
C ILE A 13 -8.51 16.45 34.14
N ASP A 14 -8.35 16.50 35.46
CA ASP A 14 -7.14 17.05 36.10
C ASP A 14 -5.84 16.36 35.63
N ALA A 15 -5.88 15.05 35.41
CA ALA A 15 -4.75 14.28 34.90
C ALA A 15 -4.35 14.63 33.45
N CYS A 16 -5.19 15.35 32.71
CA CYS A 16 -4.93 15.81 31.34
C CYS A 16 -4.56 17.30 31.28
N ARG A 17 -4.42 17.97 32.42
CA ARG A 17 -3.95 19.36 32.49
C ARG A 17 -2.53 19.43 31.90
N ASP A 18 -2.32 20.35 30.96
CA ASP A 18 -1.07 20.55 30.21
C ASP A 18 -0.62 19.36 29.34
N ALA A 19 -1.45 18.33 29.19
CA ALA A 19 -1.17 17.23 28.28
C ALA A 19 -1.34 17.66 26.82
N ILE A 20 -0.51 17.11 25.92
CA ILE A 20 -0.66 17.28 24.48
C ILE A 20 -1.67 16.28 23.86
N GLY A 21 -2.18 15.33 24.66
CA GLY A 21 -3.09 14.29 24.20
C GLY A 21 -3.22 13.14 25.19
N TRP A 22 -3.86 12.04 24.77
CA TRP A 22 -3.92 10.79 25.55
C TRP A 22 -3.74 9.56 24.66
N LEU A 23 -3.33 8.45 25.28
CA LEU A 23 -3.12 7.18 24.60
C LEU A 23 -4.28 6.22 24.84
N ASP A 24 -4.88 5.71 23.78
CA ASP A 24 -5.78 4.56 23.82
C ASP A 24 -5.03 3.30 23.35
N THR A 25 -5.27 2.17 24.01
CA THR A 25 -4.69 0.87 23.64
C THR A 25 -5.78 -0.15 23.40
N VAL A 26 -5.82 -0.71 22.20
CA VAL A 26 -6.79 -1.74 21.81
C VAL A 26 -6.04 -2.97 21.33
N LYS A 27 -6.06 -4.06 22.13
CA LYS A 27 -5.39 -5.34 21.80
C LYS A 27 -3.94 -5.16 21.32
N GLY A 28 -3.18 -4.27 21.96
CA GLY A 28 -1.78 -3.98 21.61
C GLY A 28 -1.60 -2.91 20.53
N THR A 29 -2.65 -2.51 19.81
CA THR A 29 -2.62 -1.36 18.90
C THR A 29 -2.76 -0.07 19.69
N GLN A 30 -1.77 0.80 19.60
CA GLN A 30 -1.73 2.10 20.28
C GLN A 30 -2.16 3.25 19.35
N ILE A 31 -3.10 4.06 19.84
CA ILE A 31 -3.62 5.24 19.16
C ILE A 31 -3.42 6.44 20.08
N PHE A 32 -2.58 7.37 19.65
CA PHE A 32 -2.35 8.61 20.35
C PHE A 32 -3.34 9.66 19.85
N ASN A 33 -4.24 10.09 20.72
CA ASN A 33 -5.18 11.16 20.44
C ASN A 33 -4.49 12.48 20.75
N LEU A 34 -3.96 13.12 19.70
CA LEU A 34 -3.18 14.36 19.76
C LEU A 34 -4.13 15.55 19.65
N TYR A 35 -4.05 16.48 20.60
CA TYR A 35 -4.77 17.74 20.53
C TYR A 35 -4.29 18.56 19.34
N ARG A 36 -5.25 19.12 18.58
CA ARG A 36 -4.95 19.92 17.39
C ARG A 36 -3.96 21.05 17.66
N GLU A 37 -4.05 21.69 18.82
CA GLU A 37 -3.20 22.82 19.20
C GLU A 37 -1.74 22.40 19.38
N ALA A 38 -1.50 21.16 19.82
CA ALA A 38 -0.16 20.62 20.03
C ALA A 38 0.54 20.18 18.74
N ILE A 39 -0.15 20.20 17.59
CA ILE A 39 0.45 19.83 16.29
C ILE A 39 1.56 20.81 15.92
N GLY A 40 1.32 22.12 16.11
CA GLY A 40 2.27 23.17 15.70
C GLY A 40 3.60 23.11 16.46
N ASP A 41 3.58 22.57 17.67
CA ASP A 41 4.75 22.41 18.53
C ASP A 41 5.42 21.04 18.34
N SER A 42 4.87 20.18 17.48
CA SER A 42 5.43 18.86 17.18
C SER A 42 6.32 18.91 15.94
N GLU A 43 7.39 18.10 15.92
CA GLU A 43 8.22 17.87 14.72
C GLU A 43 7.57 16.86 13.75
N LEU A 44 6.28 16.58 13.91
CA LEU A 44 5.57 15.59 13.12
C LEU A 44 4.99 16.22 11.86
N SER A 45 5.19 15.55 10.73
CA SER A 45 4.59 15.94 9.45
C SER A 45 3.38 15.07 9.15
N PHE A 46 2.28 15.70 8.72
CA PHE A 46 1.03 15.03 8.40
C PHE A 46 0.69 15.24 6.92
N TYR A 47 0.34 14.17 6.23
CA TYR A 47 -0.07 14.19 4.83
C TYR A 47 -1.40 13.44 4.62
N PRO A 48 -2.42 14.07 3.99
CA PRO A 48 -2.55 15.51 3.78
C PRO A 48 -2.56 16.29 5.10
N LYS A 49 -2.65 17.62 5.03
CA LYS A 49 -2.69 18.49 6.22
C LYS A 49 -3.67 17.97 7.29
N PRO A 50 -3.31 18.10 8.58
CA PRO A 50 -4.05 17.48 9.66
C PRO A 50 -5.48 18.03 9.77
N SER A 51 -6.46 17.13 9.75
CA SER A 51 -7.89 17.46 9.88
C SER A 51 -8.46 16.92 11.19
N LEU A 52 -9.52 17.55 11.73
CA LEU A 52 -10.09 17.12 13.01
C LEU A 52 -10.69 15.72 12.84
N TYR A 53 -10.39 14.83 13.78
CA TYR A 53 -10.82 13.42 13.77
C TYR A 53 -10.19 12.54 12.68
N SER A 54 -9.34 13.09 11.81
CA SER A 54 -8.51 12.28 10.92
C SER A 54 -7.54 11.41 11.75
N THR A 55 -7.30 10.20 11.25
CA THR A 55 -6.38 9.25 11.86
C THR A 55 -5.26 8.95 10.88
N TYR A 56 -4.03 9.03 11.35
CA TYR A 56 -2.82 8.90 10.58
C TYR A 56 -1.99 7.72 11.05
N TYR A 57 -1.33 7.07 10.08
CA TYR A 57 -0.37 6.00 10.29
C TYR A 57 1.01 6.45 9.85
N ILE A 58 2.03 5.95 10.52
CA ILE A 58 3.42 6.29 10.23
C ILE A 58 3.80 5.83 8.82
N ASP A 59 4.61 6.61 8.11
CA ASP A 59 5.15 6.24 6.80
C ASP A 59 6.11 5.04 6.94
N ALA A 60 6.24 4.25 5.87
CA ALA A 60 7.07 3.05 5.86
C ALA A 60 8.58 3.35 5.98
N PHE A 61 9.02 4.51 5.50
CA PHE A 61 10.44 4.88 5.43
C PHE A 61 10.79 6.16 6.20
N ASP A 62 9.80 7.02 6.50
CA ASP A 62 10.00 8.23 7.29
C ASP A 62 9.21 8.21 8.61
N ARG A 63 9.93 8.06 9.73
CA ARG A 63 9.30 7.99 11.06
C ARG A 63 8.68 9.31 11.54
N SER A 64 9.00 10.42 10.89
CA SER A 64 8.43 11.74 11.18
C SER A 64 7.19 12.04 10.33
N ARG A 65 6.94 11.26 9.28
CA ARG A 65 5.81 11.42 8.36
C ARG A 65 4.66 10.51 8.75
N PHE A 66 3.48 11.10 8.85
CA PHE A 66 2.22 10.45 9.18
C PHE A 66 1.23 10.66 8.03
N VAL A 67 0.76 9.56 7.45
CA VAL A 67 -0.15 9.55 6.30
C VAL A 67 -1.56 9.17 6.75
N ASP A 68 -2.57 9.93 6.29
CA ASP A 68 -3.97 9.68 6.65
C ASP A 68 -4.40 8.27 6.21
N LEU A 69 -5.00 7.53 7.15
CA LEU A 69 -5.41 6.14 6.96
C LEU A 69 -6.32 5.94 5.74
N ASP A 70 -7.21 6.89 5.45
CA ASP A 70 -8.14 6.78 4.32
C ASP A 70 -7.42 6.87 2.97
N SER A 71 -6.28 7.55 2.94
CA SER A 71 -5.45 7.74 1.75
C SER A 71 -4.16 6.93 1.76
N TYR A 72 -3.94 6.10 2.78
CA TYR A 72 -2.64 5.48 3.05
C TYR A 72 -2.16 4.62 1.88
N PHE A 73 -2.94 3.61 1.47
CA PHE A 73 -2.58 2.76 0.33
C PHE A 73 -2.46 3.55 -0.98
N ALA A 74 -3.32 4.55 -1.21
CA ALA A 74 -3.24 5.37 -2.41
C ALA A 74 -1.93 6.18 -2.45
N THR A 75 -1.51 6.75 -1.31
CA THR A 75 -0.27 7.50 -1.15
C THR A 75 0.94 6.59 -1.34
N MET A 76 0.97 5.43 -0.68
CA MET A 76 2.07 4.46 -0.82
C MET A 76 2.19 3.95 -2.26
N GLN A 77 1.07 3.74 -2.95
CA GLN A 77 1.08 3.39 -4.37
C GLN A 77 1.64 4.52 -5.25
N GLN A 78 1.33 5.78 -4.93
CA GLN A 78 1.93 6.92 -5.61
C GLN A 78 3.44 6.99 -5.40
N ASP A 79 3.91 6.76 -4.18
CA ASP A 79 5.33 6.78 -3.84
C ASP A 79 6.10 5.66 -4.59
N LYS A 80 5.54 4.44 -4.66
CA LYS A 80 6.10 3.34 -5.48
C LYS A 80 6.21 3.72 -6.95
N MET A 81 5.15 4.28 -7.53
CA MET A 81 5.15 4.73 -8.93
C MET A 81 6.14 5.88 -9.16
N ALA A 82 6.30 6.78 -8.20
CA ALA A 82 7.26 7.88 -8.27
C ALA A 82 8.71 7.35 -8.27
N GLU A 83 9.00 6.35 -7.43
CA GLU A 83 10.31 5.68 -7.41
C GLU A 83 10.61 4.99 -8.76
N LEU A 84 9.66 4.24 -9.33
CA LEU A 84 9.84 3.63 -10.66
C LEU A 84 10.10 4.66 -11.77
N ARG A 85 9.35 5.78 -11.78
CA ARG A 85 9.61 6.88 -12.73
C ARG A 85 11.02 7.46 -12.54
N ARG A 86 11.43 7.66 -11.28
CA ARG A 86 12.77 8.16 -10.95
C ARG A 86 13.86 7.19 -11.37
N ILE A 87 13.67 5.89 -11.17
CA ILE A 87 14.58 4.84 -11.64
C ILE A 87 14.73 4.92 -13.16
N ALA A 88 13.62 4.88 -13.92
CA ALA A 88 13.67 4.98 -15.38
C ALA A 88 14.38 6.26 -15.85
N PHE A 89 14.02 7.40 -15.26
CA PHE A 89 14.69 8.68 -15.53
C PHE A 89 16.19 8.54 -15.28
N MET A 90 16.64 8.22 -14.06
CA MET A 90 18.06 8.12 -13.70
C MET A 90 18.85 7.16 -14.58
N LEU A 91 18.23 6.09 -15.10
CA LEU A 91 18.87 5.12 -16.00
C LEU A 91 18.93 5.57 -17.47
N GLY A 92 18.50 6.79 -17.78
CA GLY A 92 18.53 7.40 -19.10
C GLY A 92 17.44 6.89 -20.05
N ALA A 93 16.28 6.49 -19.52
CA ALA A 93 15.17 6.03 -20.35
C ALA A 93 14.61 7.16 -21.22
N LYS A 94 14.15 6.83 -22.42
CA LYS A 94 13.31 7.69 -23.29
C LYS A 94 11.83 7.55 -22.96
N ARG A 95 11.43 6.35 -22.55
CA ARG A 95 10.04 6.07 -22.20
C ARG A 95 9.98 5.01 -21.11
N CYS A 96 9.01 5.16 -20.22
CA CYS A 96 8.63 4.08 -19.32
C CYS A 96 7.12 3.97 -19.15
N LYS A 97 6.67 2.78 -18.76
CA LYS A 97 5.26 2.45 -18.63
C LYS A 97 5.08 1.44 -17.50
N LEU A 98 4.02 1.62 -16.73
CA LEU A 98 3.62 0.67 -15.70
C LEU A 98 2.19 0.23 -15.96
N GLU A 99 2.00 -1.08 -16.09
CA GLU A 99 0.69 -1.72 -16.12
C GLU A 99 0.45 -2.48 -14.82
N VAL A 100 -0.80 -2.54 -14.39
CA VAL A 100 -1.25 -3.42 -13.30
C VAL A 100 -2.26 -4.42 -13.86
N THR A 101 -2.16 -5.66 -13.41
CA THR A 101 -3.20 -6.67 -13.55
C THR A 101 -3.75 -6.95 -12.16
N GLU A 102 -5.05 -6.75 -11.96
CA GLU A 102 -5.74 -7.11 -10.72
C GLU A 102 -6.55 -8.40 -10.93
N TYR A 103 -6.36 -9.37 -10.04
CA TYR A 103 -7.05 -10.66 -10.08
C TYR A 103 -8.25 -10.68 -9.12
N GLU A 104 -9.43 -11.07 -9.62
CA GLU A 104 -10.62 -11.18 -8.77
C GLU A 104 -10.51 -12.36 -7.79
N GLU A 105 -11.05 -12.18 -6.58
CA GLU A 105 -11.34 -13.29 -5.68
C GLU A 105 -12.53 -14.07 -6.25
N THR A 106 -12.31 -15.29 -6.73
CA THR A 106 -13.40 -16.23 -7.02
C THR A 106 -14.07 -16.64 -5.70
N ARG A 107 -15.06 -15.88 -5.26
CA ARG A 107 -15.91 -16.25 -4.12
C ARG A 107 -16.76 -17.45 -4.50
N ARG A 108 -16.31 -18.66 -4.17
CA ARG A 108 -17.21 -19.84 -4.07
C ARG A 108 -18.08 -19.71 -2.83
N GLY A 109 -19.09 -18.85 -2.91
CA GLY A 109 -20.20 -18.87 -1.96
C GLY A 109 -21.05 -20.10 -2.23
N ARG A 110 -20.74 -21.24 -1.59
CA ARG A 110 -21.75 -22.29 -1.44
C ARG A 110 -22.73 -21.81 -0.38
N GLN A 111 -23.72 -21.02 -0.79
CA GLN A 111 -24.92 -20.79 0.01
C GLN A 111 -25.70 -22.11 0.02
N VAL A 112 -25.30 -23.04 0.90
CA VAL A 112 -26.16 -24.18 1.23
C VAL A 112 -27.25 -23.63 2.14
N LYS A 113 -28.38 -23.22 1.56
CA LYS A 113 -29.65 -23.16 2.30
C LYS A 113 -29.98 -24.60 2.72
N GLY A 114 -29.52 -25.00 3.89
CA GLY A 114 -29.85 -26.28 4.50
C GLY A 114 -31.25 -26.24 5.07
N ASN A 115 -32.26 -26.53 4.25
CA ASN A 115 -33.51 -27.09 4.78
C ASN A 115 -33.29 -28.59 4.93
N ALA A 116 -32.87 -29.01 6.12
CA ALA A 116 -32.75 -30.42 6.46
C ALA A 116 -34.16 -31.04 6.59
N LYS A 117 -34.56 -31.81 5.58
CA LYS A 117 -35.42 -32.98 5.77
C LYS A 117 -34.68 -34.20 5.23
N ALA A 118 -34.57 -35.19 6.11
CA ALA A 118 -33.81 -36.41 5.95
C ALA A 118 -34.20 -37.23 4.72
N GLY A 119 -33.22 -37.89 4.09
CA GLY A 119 -33.51 -39.03 3.21
C GLY A 119 -32.45 -39.36 2.16
N LYS A 120 -31.80 -40.50 2.35
CA LYS A 120 -31.12 -41.38 1.38
C LYS A 120 -29.73 -41.00 0.84
N LYS A 121 -28.81 -41.95 1.11
CA LYS A 121 -27.48 -42.12 0.53
C LYS A 121 -27.53 -42.16 -1.00
N GLY A 122 -26.76 -41.30 -1.65
CA GLY A 122 -26.40 -41.38 -3.05
C GLY A 122 -25.01 -40.77 -3.25
N SER A 123 -24.03 -41.61 -3.60
CA SER A 123 -22.68 -41.17 -3.96
C SER A 123 -22.73 -40.48 -5.32
N VAL A 124 -22.75 -39.16 -5.35
CA VAL A 124 -22.55 -38.38 -6.58
C VAL A 124 -21.06 -38.08 -6.73
N ARG A 125 -20.39 -38.74 -7.67
CA ARG A 125 -19.10 -38.27 -8.20
C ARG A 125 -19.40 -37.09 -9.12
N ILE A 126 -18.98 -35.89 -8.71
CA ILE A 126 -19.01 -34.70 -9.56
C ILE A 126 -17.63 -34.60 -10.17
N ASP A 127 -17.52 -35.02 -11.43
CA ASP A 127 -16.35 -34.74 -12.27
C ASP A 127 -16.55 -33.34 -12.86
N GLY A 128 -16.09 -32.34 -12.12
CA GLY A 128 -16.12 -30.95 -12.54
C GLY A 128 -14.75 -30.55 -13.04
N SER A 129 -14.54 -30.57 -14.35
CA SER A 129 -13.39 -29.91 -14.99
C SER A 129 -13.39 -28.44 -14.56
N LEU A 130 -12.41 -28.10 -13.73
CA LEU A 130 -12.18 -26.75 -13.22
C LEU A 130 -11.47 -25.94 -14.29
N SER A 131 -12.24 -25.38 -15.24
CA SER A 131 -11.75 -24.23 -16.00
C SER A 131 -11.70 -23.03 -15.06
N ASP A 132 -10.54 -22.79 -14.46
CA ASP A 132 -10.26 -21.66 -13.59
C ASP A 132 -10.16 -20.39 -14.45
N SER A 133 -11.30 -19.78 -14.79
CA SER A 133 -11.30 -18.47 -15.43
C SER A 133 -11.22 -17.39 -14.36
N THR A 134 -10.00 -17.14 -13.86
CA THR A 134 -9.70 -15.98 -13.03
C THR A 134 -9.96 -14.73 -13.86
N ARG A 135 -11.04 -13.99 -13.54
CA ARG A 135 -11.30 -12.71 -14.20
C ARG A 135 -10.20 -11.74 -13.76
N SER A 136 -9.47 -11.21 -14.74
CA SER A 136 -8.40 -10.23 -14.51
C SER A 136 -8.69 -8.95 -15.26
N GLU A 137 -8.44 -7.82 -14.61
CA GLU A 137 -8.54 -6.50 -15.21
C GLU A 137 -7.14 -5.91 -15.37
N LYS A 138 -6.81 -5.45 -16.59
CA LYS A 138 -5.53 -4.80 -16.89
C LYS A 138 -5.73 -3.30 -17.01
N LYS A 139 -4.87 -2.53 -16.34
CA LYS A 139 -4.91 -1.07 -16.35
C LYS A 139 -3.50 -0.49 -16.49
N ILE A 140 -3.34 0.50 -17.38
CA ILE A 140 -2.12 1.31 -17.42
C ILE A 140 -2.18 2.30 -16.26
N LEU A 141 -1.20 2.25 -15.36
CA LEU A 141 -1.08 3.19 -14.24
C LEU A 141 -0.38 4.47 -14.65
N PHE A 142 0.66 4.36 -15.48
CA PHE A 142 1.27 5.52 -16.11
C PHE A 142 2.02 5.16 -17.39
N THR A 143 2.24 6.17 -18.21
CA THR A 143 3.23 6.20 -19.29
C THR A 143 3.94 7.55 -19.20
N GLN A 144 5.26 7.55 -19.31
CA GLN A 144 6.08 8.75 -19.23
C GLN A 144 7.09 8.73 -20.35
N GLU A 145 7.26 9.86 -21.02
CA GLU A 145 8.33 10.11 -21.98
C GLU A 145 9.31 11.12 -21.39
N PHE A 146 10.58 10.99 -21.77
CA PHE A 146 11.68 11.83 -21.29
C PHE A 146 12.46 12.39 -22.48
N GLU A 147 12.88 13.63 -22.35
CA GLU A 147 13.73 14.30 -23.33
C GLU A 147 15.20 14.29 -22.91
N GLY A 148 16.11 14.40 -23.88
CA GLY A 148 17.55 14.49 -23.65
C GLY A 148 18.27 13.14 -23.54
N ASP A 149 19.59 13.19 -23.58
CA ASP A 149 20.49 12.02 -23.55
C ASP A 149 21.24 11.95 -22.22
N MET A 150 20.49 11.69 -21.16
CA MET A 150 21.08 11.60 -19.83
C MET A 150 21.98 10.37 -19.70
N VAL A 151 23.18 10.57 -19.16
CA VAL A 151 24.09 9.48 -18.81
C VAL A 151 23.48 8.70 -17.64
N PRO A 152 23.34 7.36 -17.73
CA PRO A 152 22.77 6.55 -16.67
C PRO A 152 23.49 6.73 -15.33
N GLN A 153 22.72 6.95 -14.27
CA GLN A 153 23.16 7.11 -12.90
C GLN A 153 22.44 6.11 -11.99
N ARG A 154 23.13 5.62 -10.96
CA ARG A 154 22.54 4.66 -10.03
C ARG A 154 21.52 5.38 -9.12
N PRO A 155 20.24 5.00 -9.15
CA PRO A 155 19.23 5.62 -8.28
C PRO A 155 19.35 5.12 -6.84
N GLU A 156 18.92 5.95 -5.90
CA GLU A 156 18.61 5.54 -4.52
C GLU A 156 17.26 4.81 -4.51
N LEU A 157 17.17 3.72 -3.75
CA LEU A 157 15.99 2.84 -3.70
C LEU A 157 15.43 2.76 -2.28
N HIS A 158 14.10 2.77 -2.18
CA HIS A 158 13.36 2.56 -0.94
C HIS A 158 12.41 1.37 -1.09
N TRP A 159 11.38 1.50 -1.93
CA TRP A 159 10.40 0.44 -2.17
C TRP A 159 11.00 -0.77 -2.88
N TYR A 160 11.90 -0.53 -3.84
CA TYR A 160 12.47 -1.58 -4.68
C TYR A 160 13.90 -1.97 -4.30
N ALA A 161 14.34 -1.61 -3.09
CA ALA A 161 15.71 -1.82 -2.62
C ALA A 161 16.16 -3.31 -2.61
N HIS A 162 15.19 -4.23 -2.53
CA HIS A 162 15.43 -5.67 -2.48
C HIS A 162 14.81 -6.42 -3.66
N ASP A 163 14.30 -5.72 -4.67
CA ASP A 163 13.70 -6.34 -5.83
C ASP A 163 14.80 -6.74 -6.84
N SER A 164 14.98 -8.05 -7.04
CA SER A 164 16.08 -8.59 -7.85
C SER A 164 16.04 -8.13 -9.30
N ASP A 165 14.84 -7.96 -9.87
CA ASP A 165 14.70 -7.62 -11.28
C ASP A 165 14.91 -6.12 -11.51
N VAL A 166 14.53 -5.26 -10.55
CA VAL A 166 14.89 -3.84 -10.54
C VAL A 166 16.39 -3.66 -10.33
N LEU A 167 17.00 -4.43 -9.43
CA LEU A 167 18.45 -4.39 -9.23
C LEU A 167 19.21 -4.83 -10.49
N LEU A 168 18.73 -5.89 -11.17
CA LEU A 168 19.30 -6.32 -12.45
C LEU A 168 19.17 -5.24 -13.53
N LEU A 169 18.01 -4.59 -13.64
CA LEU A 169 17.80 -3.44 -14.53
C LEU A 169 18.87 -2.36 -14.31
N ILE A 170 19.10 -1.98 -13.05
CA ILE A 170 20.11 -0.97 -12.69
C ILE A 170 21.51 -1.43 -13.10
N GLU A 171 21.87 -2.69 -12.84
CA GLU A 171 23.18 -3.23 -13.22
C GLU A 171 23.38 -3.28 -14.73
N THR A 172 22.35 -3.62 -15.54
CA THR A 172 22.48 -3.61 -17.01
C THR A 172 22.78 -2.23 -17.61
N ARG A 173 22.44 -1.16 -16.89
CA ARG A 173 22.61 0.23 -17.32
C ARG A 173 23.85 0.87 -16.71
N CYS A 174 24.14 0.58 -15.44
CA CYS A 174 25.18 1.23 -14.65
C CYS A 174 26.43 0.36 -14.41
N GLY A 175 26.38 -0.95 -14.66
CA GLY A 175 27.42 -1.91 -14.28
C GLY A 175 28.57 -2.04 -15.28
N GLY A 176 29.82 -1.97 -14.77
CA GLY A 176 31.03 -2.49 -15.43
C GLY A 176 31.44 -1.88 -16.77
N GLU A 177 32.22 -2.65 -17.55
CA GLU A 177 32.69 -2.30 -18.91
C GLU A 177 31.56 -2.40 -19.97
N ASP A 178 30.45 -3.06 -19.62
CA ASP A 178 29.31 -3.38 -20.48
C ASP A 178 28.10 -2.45 -20.28
N LYS A 179 28.36 -1.20 -19.87
CA LYS A 179 27.32 -0.18 -19.67
C LYS A 179 26.49 0.07 -20.93
N ASN A 180 25.24 0.45 -20.71
CA ASN A 180 24.37 1.05 -21.73
C ASN A 180 24.01 0.13 -22.93
N LYS A 181 24.04 -1.20 -22.77
CA LYS A 181 23.73 -2.13 -23.87
C LYS A 181 22.24 -2.46 -24.05
N ALA A 182 21.40 -2.23 -23.03
CA ALA A 182 19.98 -2.52 -23.09
C ALA A 182 19.22 -1.42 -23.86
N LYS A 183 18.48 -1.81 -24.91
CA LYS A 183 17.53 -0.94 -25.66
C LYS A 183 16.18 -0.85 -24.98
N SER A 184 15.74 -1.94 -24.37
CA SER A 184 14.52 -1.98 -23.57
C SER A 184 14.65 -3.03 -22.47
N TYR A 185 13.82 -2.88 -21.45
CA TYR A 185 13.74 -3.80 -20.33
C TYR A 185 12.28 -3.94 -19.90
N ARG A 186 11.86 -5.18 -19.63
CA ARG A 186 10.50 -5.51 -19.18
C ARG A 186 10.59 -6.44 -18.00
N VAL A 187 9.99 -6.04 -16.89
CA VAL A 187 9.97 -6.81 -15.63
C VAL A 187 8.55 -6.95 -15.11
N GLU A 188 8.24 -8.11 -14.55
CA GLU A 188 7.04 -8.33 -13.76
C GLU A 188 7.36 -8.13 -12.27
N LEU A 189 6.81 -7.06 -11.69
CA LEU A 189 6.99 -6.74 -10.27
C LEU A 189 5.86 -7.36 -9.48
N LYS A 190 6.23 -8.13 -8.47
CA LYS A 190 5.26 -8.78 -7.58
C LYS A 190 4.93 -7.89 -6.39
N SER A 191 3.67 -7.88 -5.99
CA SER A 191 3.24 -7.09 -4.84
C SER A 191 3.83 -7.59 -3.52
N GLU A 192 4.25 -8.87 -3.43
CA GLU A 192 4.79 -9.42 -2.18
C GLU A 192 6.12 -8.78 -1.75
N THR A 193 6.94 -8.31 -2.70
CA THR A 193 8.23 -7.68 -2.40
C THR A 193 8.10 -6.21 -2.01
N THR A 194 6.94 -5.59 -2.30
CA THR A 194 6.70 -4.15 -2.12
C THR A 194 5.40 -3.87 -1.38
N MET A 195 4.99 -4.76 -0.48
CA MET A 195 3.73 -4.61 0.26
C MET A 195 3.69 -3.33 1.08
N THR A 196 2.55 -2.63 1.05
CA THR A 196 2.33 -1.43 1.86
C THR A 196 2.24 -1.76 3.36
N MET A 197 1.56 -2.85 3.69
CA MET A 197 1.51 -3.42 5.05
C MET A 197 1.01 -4.86 4.98
N SER A 198 1.27 -5.65 6.03
CA SER A 198 0.71 -7.00 6.12
C SER A 198 -0.79 -6.99 6.36
N VAL A 199 -1.49 -8.03 5.90
CA VAL A 199 -2.94 -8.20 6.12
C VAL A 199 -3.27 -8.29 7.61
N SER A 200 -2.40 -8.92 8.42
CA SER A 200 -2.59 -9.04 9.86
C SER A 200 -2.50 -7.69 10.58
N LEU A 201 -1.54 -6.85 10.19
CA LEU A 201 -1.43 -5.48 10.71
C LEU A 201 -2.65 -4.64 10.31
N ALA A 202 -3.08 -4.73 9.05
CA ALA A 202 -4.27 -4.04 8.57
C ALA A 202 -5.53 -4.44 9.36
N MET A 203 -5.69 -5.74 9.69
CA MET A 203 -6.78 -6.24 10.53
C MET A 203 -6.73 -5.68 11.95
N ALA A 204 -5.54 -5.63 12.55
CA ALA A 204 -5.35 -5.09 13.90
C ALA A 204 -5.69 -3.59 13.96
N ILE A 205 -5.39 -2.83 12.90
CA ILE A 205 -5.75 -1.42 12.78
C ILE A 205 -7.27 -1.27 12.58
N ASP A 206 -7.87 -1.99 11.64
CA ASP A 206 -9.32 -1.96 11.40
C ASP A 206 -10.11 -2.28 12.68
N GLU A 207 -9.66 -3.28 13.47
CA GLU A 207 -10.29 -3.62 14.75
C GLU A 207 -10.15 -2.50 15.79
N ALA A 208 -8.96 -1.89 15.88
CA ALA A 208 -8.72 -0.78 16.81
C ALA A 208 -9.58 0.45 16.47
N CYS A 209 -9.65 0.82 15.19
CA CYS A 209 -10.51 1.90 14.72
C CYS A 209 -11.99 1.63 15.03
N SER A 210 -12.47 0.40 14.77
CA SER A 210 -13.84 0.00 15.07
C SER A 210 -14.19 0.13 16.56
N LYS A 211 -13.32 -0.37 17.44
CA LYS A 211 -13.53 -0.30 18.91
C LYS A 211 -13.50 1.10 19.49
N LEU A 212 -12.78 2.03 18.86
CA LEU A 212 -12.73 3.43 19.26
C LEU A 212 -13.74 4.31 18.52
N ASN A 213 -14.65 3.72 17.72
CA ASN A 213 -15.61 4.43 16.88
C ASN A 213 -14.96 5.45 15.93
N ILE A 214 -13.74 5.17 15.48
CA ILE A 214 -13.04 5.96 14.47
C ILE A 214 -13.62 5.59 13.11
N ARG A 215 -14.15 6.59 12.40
CA ARG A 215 -14.69 6.40 11.06
C ARG A 215 -13.53 6.30 10.07
N ALA A 216 -13.50 5.22 9.31
CA ALA A 216 -12.62 5.04 8.15
C ALA A 216 -13.48 4.89 6.90
N ASN A 217 -13.07 5.54 5.82
CA ASN A 217 -13.76 5.49 4.53
C ASN A 217 -13.59 4.14 3.82
N SER A 218 -12.54 3.39 4.17
CA SER A 218 -12.28 2.08 3.61
C SER A 218 -11.60 1.15 4.62
N SER A 219 -11.82 -0.16 4.50
CA SER A 219 -11.12 -1.16 5.31
C SER A 219 -9.69 -1.34 4.80
N LEU A 220 -8.70 -1.13 5.67
CA LEU A 220 -7.29 -1.37 5.35
C LEU A 220 -7.06 -2.85 5.04
N THR A 221 -7.76 -3.75 5.73
CA THR A 221 -7.70 -5.20 5.45
C THR A 221 -8.08 -5.49 4.00
N SER A 222 -9.14 -4.84 3.51
CA SER A 222 -9.60 -5.02 2.14
C SER A 222 -8.59 -4.46 1.13
N GLN A 223 -7.95 -3.34 1.46
CA GLN A 223 -6.90 -2.75 0.62
C GLN A 223 -5.62 -3.60 0.60
N ALA A 224 -5.17 -4.12 1.74
CA ALA A 224 -4.03 -5.04 1.83
C ALA A 224 -4.26 -6.32 1.02
N LYS A 225 -5.46 -6.90 1.11
CA LYS A 225 -5.84 -8.06 0.29
C LYS A 225 -5.95 -7.73 -1.19
N ARG A 226 -6.37 -6.52 -1.55
CA ARG A 226 -6.39 -6.07 -2.95
C ARG A 226 -4.98 -5.95 -3.50
N GLU A 227 -4.07 -5.34 -2.76
CA GLU A 227 -2.65 -5.21 -3.16
C GLU A 227 -2.01 -6.58 -3.42
N LEU A 228 -2.24 -7.58 -2.57
CA LEU A 228 -1.75 -8.96 -2.79
C LEU A 228 -2.27 -9.63 -4.07
N ARG A 229 -3.34 -9.10 -4.67
CA ARG A 229 -3.94 -9.62 -5.91
C ARG A 229 -3.54 -8.79 -7.13
N GLN A 230 -2.50 -7.97 -7.01
CA GLN A 230 -1.99 -7.18 -8.11
C GLN A 230 -0.62 -7.73 -8.55
N SER A 231 -0.42 -7.80 -9.86
CA SER A 231 0.90 -7.91 -10.48
C SER A 231 1.13 -6.69 -11.34
N PHE A 232 2.38 -6.23 -11.39
CA PHE A 232 2.74 -5.06 -12.19
C PHE A 232 3.69 -5.46 -13.29
N VAL A 233 3.57 -4.83 -14.44
CA VAL A 233 4.56 -4.93 -15.52
C VAL A 233 5.16 -3.56 -15.72
N PHE A 234 6.46 -3.45 -15.49
CA PHE A 234 7.23 -2.24 -15.72
C PHE A 234 8.08 -2.41 -16.98
N GLU A 235 7.85 -1.50 -17.93
CA GLU A 235 8.52 -1.47 -19.23
C GLU A 235 9.32 -0.16 -19.33
N VAL A 236 10.58 -0.28 -19.75
CA VAL A 236 11.51 0.85 -19.92
C VAL A 236 12.18 0.74 -21.29
N GLU A 237 12.25 1.85 -22.02
CA GLU A 237 12.91 1.99 -23.32
C GLU A 237 13.99 3.07 -23.22
N PHE A 238 15.20 2.80 -23.73
CA PHE A 238 16.40 3.65 -23.62
C PHE A 238 16.83 4.23 -24.98
#